data_AF-A0A920PF15-F1
#
_entry.id   AF-A0A920PF15-F1
#
_cell.length_a   1.000
_cell.length_b   1.000
_cell.length_c   1.000
_cell.angle_alpha   90.00
_cell.angle_beta   90.00
_cell.angle_gamma   90.00
#
_symmetry.space_group_name_H-M   'P 1'
#
loop_
_entity.id
_entity.type
_entity.pdbx_description
1 polymer ?
#
loop_
_entity_poly.entity_id
_entity_poly.type
_entity_poly.pdbx_seq_one_letter_code
_entity_poly.pdbx_strand_id
1 'polypeptide(L)'
;MCHGIAGNGDGPEAKKHNPSPAVLSDPKLTGDKNTVAYDNFEVINFGIANTAMKSWAGILSEAQIWDVTYYLRTFSNTNVQLPPANFKIGRNGRKIWFWKSRSDCE
;
A
#
# COMPACT_ATOMS: atom_id res chain seq x y z
N MET A 1 -11.38 -7.60 2.49
CA MET A 1 -12.02 -8.30 3.63
C MET A 1 -12.24 -7.34 4.82
N CYS A 2 -11.22 -6.74 5.43
CA CYS A 2 -11.43 -5.74 6.51
C CYS A 2 -11.73 -4.32 5.99
N HIS A 3 -10.96 -3.82 5.02
CA HIS A 3 -11.05 -2.41 4.58
C HIS A 3 -12.19 -2.09 3.60
N GLY A 4 -13.03 -3.07 3.25
CA GLY A 4 -14.07 -2.91 2.22
C GLY A 4 -13.51 -2.88 0.78
N ILE A 5 -14.39 -2.95 -0.21
CA ILE A 5 -13.99 -2.92 -1.63
C ILE A 5 -13.59 -1.51 -2.10
N ALA A 6 -14.24 -0.50 -1.54
CA ALA A 6 -13.98 0.92 -1.82
C ALA A 6 -12.99 1.56 -0.81
N GLY A 7 -12.39 0.76 0.07
CA GLY A 7 -11.47 1.27 1.09
C GLY A 7 -12.15 1.94 2.29
N ASN A 8 -13.47 1.82 2.46
CA ASN A 8 -14.21 2.55 3.49
C ASN A 8 -14.10 1.98 4.92
N GLY A 9 -13.26 0.96 5.15
CA GLY A 9 -13.14 0.34 6.48
C GLY A 9 -14.38 -0.46 6.89
N ASP A 10 -15.27 -0.77 5.95
CA ASP A 10 -16.60 -1.33 6.16
C ASP A 10 -16.73 -2.77 5.63
N GLY A 11 -15.59 -3.46 5.46
CA GLY A 11 -15.60 -4.83 4.98
C GLY A 11 -16.30 -5.79 5.95
N PRO A 12 -16.70 -7.00 5.50
CA PRO A 12 -17.48 -7.94 6.31
C PRO A 12 -16.89 -8.26 7.70
N GLU A 13 -15.58 -8.11 7.83
CA GLU A 13 -14.81 -8.46 9.03
C GLU A 13 -14.47 -7.23 9.89
N ALA A 14 -14.76 -6.02 9.40
CA ALA A 14 -14.48 -4.77 10.11
C ALA A 14 -15.12 -4.70 11.49
N LYS A 15 -16.37 -5.17 11.61
CA LYS A 15 -17.15 -5.14 12.86
C LYS A 15 -16.57 -6.01 13.98
N LYS A 16 -15.63 -6.92 13.66
CA LYS A 16 -15.00 -7.83 14.64
C LYS A 16 -13.71 -7.27 15.21
N HIS A 17 -13.30 -6.06 14.83
CA HIS A 17 -12.02 -5.48 15.22
C HIS A 17 -12.20 -4.18 16.01
N ASN A 18 -11.44 -4.08 17.11
CA ASN A 18 -11.27 -2.88 17.91
C ASN A 18 -9.76 -2.65 18.14
N PRO A 19 -9.15 -1.60 17.59
CA PRO A 19 -9.77 -0.53 16.82
C PRO A 19 -10.35 -0.98 15.47
N SER A 20 -11.31 -0.23 14.95
CA SER A 20 -11.88 -0.47 13.63
C SER A 20 -10.84 -0.28 12.51
N PRO A 21 -10.97 -0.98 11.37
CA PRO A 21 -10.04 -0.82 10.26
C PRO A 21 -9.98 0.63 9.76
N ALA A 22 -8.80 1.04 9.30
CA ALA A 22 -8.59 2.34 8.69
C ALA A 22 -9.46 2.54 7.43
N VAL A 23 -9.95 3.77 7.24
CA VAL A 23 -10.68 4.23 6.05
C VAL A 23 -9.65 4.66 5.00
N LEU A 24 -9.28 3.75 4.10
CA LEU A 24 -8.28 3.97 3.05
C LEU A 24 -8.74 4.97 1.96
N SER A 25 -10.01 5.33 1.93
CA SER A 25 -10.52 6.41 1.10
C SER A 25 -10.30 7.81 1.71
N ASP A 26 -9.84 7.91 2.96
CA ASP A 26 -9.48 9.19 3.59
C ASP A 26 -8.08 9.64 3.14
N PRO A 27 -7.96 10.75 2.38
CA PRO A 27 -6.67 11.25 1.91
C PRO A 27 -5.70 11.59 3.04
N LYS A 28 -6.17 11.89 4.26
CA LYS A 28 -5.27 12.09 5.42
C LYS A 28 -4.53 10.83 5.85
N LEU A 29 -5.01 9.65 5.45
CA LEU A 29 -4.39 8.36 5.77
C LEU A 29 -3.61 7.80 4.59
N THR A 30 -4.05 8.08 3.36
CA THR A 30 -3.52 7.43 2.16
C THR A 30 -2.87 8.40 1.19
N GLY A 31 -2.78 9.68 1.51
CA GLY A 31 -1.93 10.60 0.78
C GLY A 31 -2.48 11.98 0.67
N ASP A 32 -2.01 12.86 1.54
CA ASP A 32 -2.13 14.31 1.44
C ASP A 32 -0.74 14.95 1.56
N LYS A 33 -0.68 16.25 1.87
CA LYS A 33 0.59 16.97 2.08
C LYS A 33 1.41 16.49 3.28
N ASN A 34 0.81 15.74 4.20
CA ASN A 34 1.41 15.26 5.45
C ASN A 34 1.63 13.73 5.45
N THR A 35 1.03 13.00 4.51
CA THR A 35 1.14 11.53 4.43
C THR A 35 1.76 11.08 3.11
N VAL A 36 3.01 10.65 3.17
CA VAL A 36 3.77 10.18 2.00
C VAL A 36 3.54 8.69 1.77
N ALA A 37 3.89 8.20 0.58
CA ALA A 37 3.70 6.79 0.23
C ALA A 37 4.46 5.85 1.19
N TYR A 38 5.61 6.29 1.70
CA TYR A 38 6.40 5.51 2.64
C TYR A 38 5.68 5.25 3.98
N ASP A 39 4.87 6.20 4.48
CA ASP A 39 4.08 6.00 5.71
C ASP A 39 3.10 4.82 5.55
N ASN A 40 2.50 4.70 4.36
CA ASN A 40 1.61 3.59 4.03
C ASN A 40 2.37 2.27 3.86
N PHE A 41 3.54 2.32 3.23
CA PHE A 41 4.42 1.17 3.08
C PHE A 41 4.80 0.59 4.45
N GLU A 42 5.17 1.43 5.43
CA GLU A 42 5.55 0.97 6.77
C GLU A 42 4.41 0.26 7.49
N VAL A 43 3.18 0.78 7.39
CA VAL A 43 2.00 0.14 7.98
C VAL A 43 1.73 -1.23 7.37
N ILE A 44 1.91 -1.41 6.06
CA ILE A 44 1.72 -2.72 5.42
C ILE A 44 2.87 -3.66 5.78
N ASN A 45 4.10 -3.14 5.76
CA ASN A 45 5.31 -3.91 6.00
C ASN A 45 5.38 -4.42 7.44
N PHE A 46 5.10 -3.58 8.43
CA PHE A 46 5.25 -3.92 9.85
C PHE A 46 3.93 -4.23 10.56
N GLY A 47 2.80 -3.80 10.02
CA GLY A 47 1.53 -3.81 10.73
C GLY A 47 1.47 -2.74 11.81
N ILE A 48 0.41 -2.79 12.63
CA ILE A 48 0.21 -1.88 13.76
C ILE A 48 0.03 -2.70 15.04
N ALA A 49 0.92 -2.50 16.01
CA ALA A 49 0.88 -3.20 17.29
C ALA A 49 -0.47 -3.01 18.00
N ASN A 50 -0.94 -4.07 18.67
CA ASN A 50 -2.23 -4.09 19.37
C ASN A 50 -3.46 -3.85 18.47
N THR A 51 -3.35 -4.14 17.17
CA THR A 51 -4.48 -4.11 16.23
C THR A 51 -4.55 -5.40 15.42
N ALA A 52 -5.61 -5.54 14.63
CA ALA A 52 -5.73 -6.64 13.66
C ALA A 52 -4.88 -6.45 12.39
N MET A 53 -4.26 -5.27 12.19
CA MET A 53 -3.40 -5.00 11.04
C MET A 53 -2.03 -5.65 11.24
N LYS A 54 -1.87 -6.87 10.74
CA LYS A 54 -0.62 -7.63 10.82
C LYS A 54 0.40 -7.14 9.79
N SER A 55 1.67 -7.44 10.07
CA SER A 55 2.75 -7.35 9.07
C SER A 55 2.44 -8.26 7.87
N TRP A 56 2.69 -7.73 6.68
CA TRP A 56 2.67 -8.50 5.43
C TRP A 56 4.08 -8.82 4.92
N ALA A 57 5.13 -8.37 5.62
CA ALA A 57 6.50 -8.77 5.32
C ALA A 57 6.65 -10.29 5.48
N GLY A 58 7.38 -10.91 4.54
CA GLY A 58 7.56 -12.36 4.50
C GLY A 58 6.40 -13.14 3.87
N ILE A 59 5.22 -12.52 3.74
CA ILE A 59 4.10 -13.02 2.90
C ILE A 59 4.19 -12.40 1.52
N LEU A 60 4.41 -11.08 1.46
CA LEU A 60 4.67 -10.32 0.24
C LEU A 60 6.14 -9.94 0.15
N SER A 61 6.67 -9.93 -1.07
CA SER A 61 7.96 -9.29 -1.35
C SER A 61 7.85 -7.77 -1.19
N GLU A 62 8.97 -7.10 -0.93
CA GLU A 62 9.01 -5.63 -0.81
C GLU A 62 8.40 -4.93 -2.04
N ALA A 63 8.70 -5.42 -3.25
CA ALA A 63 8.14 -4.89 -4.48
C ALA A 63 6.60 -4.99 -4.52
N GLN A 64 6.03 -6.11 -4.06
CA GLN A 64 4.58 -6.27 -3.96
C GLN A 64 3.97 -5.39 -2.87
N ILE A 65 4.69 -5.13 -1.77
CA ILE A 65 4.23 -4.18 -0.74
C ILE A 65 4.19 -2.77 -1.33
N TRP A 66 5.16 -2.37 -2.15
CA TRP A 66 5.10 -1.12 -2.91
C TRP A 66 3.92 -1.10 -3.89
N ASP A 67 3.66 -2.18 -4.63
CA ASP A 67 2.49 -2.27 -5.52
C ASP A 67 1.18 -2.04 -4.76
N VAL A 68 0.99 -2.72 -3.62
CA VAL A 68 -0.18 -2.55 -2.75
C VAL A 68 -0.23 -1.12 -2.19
N THR A 69 0.91 -0.58 -1.80
CA THR A 69 1.05 0.80 -1.33
C THR A 69 0.55 1.79 -2.36
N TYR A 70 0.92 1.66 -3.63
CA TYR A 70 0.42 2.59 -4.64
C TYR A 70 -1.05 2.33 -4.99
N TYR A 71 -1.48 1.07 -5.02
CA TYR A 71 -2.87 0.70 -5.26
C TYR A 71 -3.80 1.32 -4.21
N LEU A 72 -3.51 1.20 -2.90
CA LEU A 72 -4.41 1.74 -1.87
C LEU A 72 -4.54 3.27 -1.96
N ARG A 73 -3.49 3.99 -2.39
CA ARG A 73 -3.54 5.45 -2.52
C ARG A 73 -4.52 5.90 -3.60
N THR A 74 -4.88 5.02 -4.54
CA THR A 74 -5.90 5.32 -5.57
C THR A 74 -7.31 5.48 -4.99
N PHE A 75 -7.59 4.98 -3.78
CA PHE A 75 -8.90 5.14 -3.14
C PHE A 75 -9.22 6.58 -2.75
N SER A 76 -8.19 7.37 -2.42
CA SER A 76 -8.36 8.77 -1.99
C SER A 76 -7.82 9.78 -3.00
N ASN A 77 -6.99 9.34 -3.94
CA ASN A 77 -6.28 10.21 -4.87
C ASN A 77 -6.63 9.82 -6.32
N THR A 78 -7.37 10.68 -7.01
CA THR A 78 -7.72 10.49 -8.43
C THR A 78 -6.54 10.72 -9.37
N ASN A 79 -5.48 11.38 -8.90
CA ASN A 79 -4.28 11.71 -9.66
C ASN A 79 -3.02 11.07 -9.06
N VAL A 80 -3.10 9.84 -8.52
CA VAL A 80 -1.87 9.16 -8.05
C VAL A 80 -0.90 9.06 -9.22
N GLN A 81 0.16 9.85 -9.14
CA GLN A 81 1.27 9.77 -10.07
C GLN A 81 2.08 8.55 -9.66
N LEU A 82 1.75 7.42 -10.27
CA LEU A 82 2.52 6.20 -10.09
C LEU A 82 3.96 6.51 -10.50
N PRO A 83 4.96 6.04 -9.72
CA PRO A 83 6.34 6.15 -10.17
C PRO A 83 6.45 5.50 -11.56
N PRO A 84 7.31 6.02 -12.45
CA PRO A 84 7.50 5.40 -13.74
C PRO A 84 7.87 3.94 -13.54
N ALA A 85 7.01 3.04 -14.02
CA ALA A 85 7.26 1.62 -13.96
C ALA A 85 8.51 1.35 -14.82
N ASN A 86 9.66 1.16 -14.16
CA ASN A 86 10.87 0.75 -14.86
C ASN A 86 10.69 -0.72 -15.24
N PHE A 87 10.20 -0.95 -16.45
CA PHE A 87 10.12 -2.28 -17.02
C PHE A 87 11.52 -2.70 -17.46
N LYS A 88 12.12 -3.66 -16.76
CA LYS A 88 13.18 -4.45 -17.39
C LYS A 88 12.52 -5.62 -18.10
N ILE A 89 12.63 -5.65 -19.42
CA ILE A 89 12.27 -6.84 -20.21
C ILE A 89 13.32 -7.90 -19.85
N GLY A 90 12.92 -8.93 -19.09
CA GLY A 90 13.78 -10.07 -18.84
C GLY A 90 14.14 -10.76 -20.17
N ARG A 91 15.29 -11.46 -20.23
CA ARG A 91 15.79 -12.16 -21.45
C ARG A 91 14.77 -13.11 -22.12
N ASN A 92 13.65 -13.41 -21.46
CA ASN A 92 12.58 -14.30 -21.92
C ASN A 92 11.29 -13.53 -22.27
N GLY A 93 11.33 -12.20 -22.46
CA GLY A 93 10.16 -11.38 -22.76
C GLY A 93 9.21 -11.11 -21.58
N ARG A 94 9.53 -11.60 -20.37
CA ARG A 94 8.76 -11.34 -19.16
C ARG A 94 8.99 -9.90 -18.69
N LYS A 95 7.90 -9.13 -18.55
CA LYS A 95 7.91 -7.82 -17.89
C LYS A 95 8.11 -8.06 -16.40
N ILE A 96 9.22 -7.57 -15.86
CA ILE A 96 9.49 -7.59 -14.42
C ILE A 96 9.35 -6.15 -13.93
N TRP A 97 8.46 -5.95 -12.97
CA TRP A 97 8.22 -4.67 -12.33
C TRP A 97 9.33 -4.41 -11.32
N PHE A 98 10.13 -3.38 -11.58
CA PHE A 98 11.13 -2.90 -10.64
C PHE A 98 10.81 -1.45 -10.27
N TRP A 99 10.47 -1.23 -9.01
CA TRP A 99 10.54 0.10 -8.42
C TRP A 99 12.02 0.36 -8.12
N LYS A 100 12.54 1.53 -8.55
CA LYS A 100 13.94 1.91 -8.27
C LYS A 100 14.13 1.83 -6.74
N SER A 101 15.05 0.97 -6.29
CA SER A 101 15.41 0.85 -4.89
C SER A 101 15.93 2.19 -4.36
N ARG A 102 15.89 2.37 -3.04
CA ARG A 102 16.40 3.51 -2.25
C ARG A 102 17.80 4.05 -2.61
N SER A 103 18.57 3.35 -3.46
CA SER A 103 19.92 3.70 -3.91
C SER A 103 20.01 4.84 -4.93
N ASP A 104 18.89 5.43 -5.33
CA ASP A 104 18.83 6.43 -6.40
C ASP A 104 18.22 7.78 -5.96
N CYS A 105 18.00 7.94 -4.66
CA CYS A 105 17.68 9.22 -4.04
C CYS A 105 18.90 9.69 -3.23
N GLU A 106 19.99 9.99 -3.93
CA GLU A 106 21.04 10.91 -3.48
C GLU A 106 20.79 12.29 -4.09
#